data_AF-A0A917QKQ5-F1
#
_entry.id   AF-A0A917QKQ5-F1
#
_cell.length_a   1.000
_cell.length_b   1.000
_cell.length_c   1.000
_cell.angle_alpha   90.00
_cell.angle_beta   90.00
_cell.angle_gamma   90.00
#
_symmetry.space_group_name_H-M   'P 1'
#
loop_
_entity.id
_entity.type
_entity.pdbx_description
1 polymer ?
#
loop_
_entity_poly.entity_id
_entity_poly.type
_entity_poly.pdbx_seq_one_letter_code
_entity_poly.pdbx_strand_id
1 'polypeptide(L)'
;MRYGRSAALAVTGMLALTACGGSDGDDSGAAASDKPRIKLVINGGLGDKSFFDSAYEGLKQAEKDLGYELKVVELGSDRTKWEPGFEDAASADDYDILAAGTFDVTEYIGELAPEFPDKKFWVFDAPVDYSGKNGTCSNKCENVYSVTFKQNEGGYLAGFLAERLVAEKALKGTESQNKVGVIGGVKIPVIEDFVVGFKAGFKDAGGKNSDVLVQYVGGDKPFGDPAKGKEISTSMYGQGAALVWPVAGLSGLGTFESAVTTKRYTFGVDSNQYQTLTDQAQKDTVVTSILKNVGNALVKAAEADQKGSLKYGAVDTVGLAEDAVGYVNDEHFRELVPEKIRTEVQEAADKVKSGSVTVPSAF
;
A
#
# COMPACT_ATOMS: atom_id res chain seq x y z
N MET A 1 54.53 71.70 42.47
CA MET A 1 54.38 71.47 41.01
C MET A 1 53.85 70.05 40.84
N ARG A 2 52.65 69.72 40.36
CA ARG A 2 51.45 70.42 39.85
C ARG A 2 50.26 69.76 40.61
N TYR A 3 49.60 70.43 41.55
CA TYR A 3 48.20 70.94 41.44
C TYR A 3 47.32 70.21 40.42
N GLY A 4 46.12 69.67 40.70
CA GLY A 4 45.19 69.81 41.83
C GLY A 4 43.75 70.04 41.30
N ARG A 5 42.74 69.65 42.11
CA ARG A 5 41.26 69.85 42.05
C ARG A 5 40.48 68.57 41.67
N SER A 6 39.86 67.83 42.58
CA SER A 6 38.80 68.12 43.58
C SER A 6 37.42 68.38 42.98
N ALA A 7 36.47 67.44 43.21
CA ALA A 7 35.17 67.72 43.84
C ALA A 7 34.40 66.40 44.08
N ALA A 8 33.97 66.22 45.33
CA ALA A 8 33.01 65.21 45.78
C ALA A 8 31.60 65.83 45.85
N LEU A 9 30.56 65.00 45.80
CA LEU A 9 29.19 65.13 46.37
C LEU A 9 28.32 64.07 45.65
N ALA A 10 27.26 63.45 46.15
CA ALA A 10 26.73 63.10 47.47
C ALA A 10 25.59 62.09 47.20
N VAL A 11 25.35 61.18 48.14
CA VAL A 11 24.20 60.25 48.17
C VAL A 11 22.90 61.03 48.41
N THR A 12 21.77 60.65 47.79
CA THR A 12 20.43 60.37 48.40
C THR A 12 19.39 60.17 47.28
N GLY A 13 18.54 59.15 47.43
CA GLY A 13 17.70 58.61 46.36
C GLY A 13 16.35 59.28 46.11
N MET A 14 15.66 58.75 45.10
CA MET A 14 14.22 58.80 44.94
C MET A 14 13.79 57.65 44.00
N LEU A 15 12.91 56.78 44.49
CA LEU A 15 12.13 55.90 43.63
C LEU A 15 11.24 56.76 42.72
N ALA A 16 11.36 56.58 41.42
CA ALA A 16 10.34 56.96 40.45
C ALA A 16 10.07 55.74 39.55
N LEU A 17 8.88 55.17 39.69
CA LEU A 17 8.29 54.23 38.74
C LEU A 17 8.00 54.98 37.43
N THR A 18 8.57 54.52 36.30
CA THR A 18 7.83 54.29 35.03
C THR A 18 8.75 53.76 33.91
N ALA A 19 8.37 52.57 33.42
CA ALA A 19 8.32 52.12 32.03
C ALA A 19 9.57 52.01 31.11
N CYS A 20 9.69 50.81 30.52
CA CYS A 20 10.30 50.41 29.25
C CYS A 20 11.82 50.17 29.15
N GLY A 21 12.19 48.92 28.85
CA GLY A 21 13.15 48.63 27.78
C GLY A 21 14.34 47.72 28.09
N GLY A 22 14.27 46.46 27.63
CA GLY A 22 15.41 45.58 27.26
C GLY A 22 16.29 45.09 28.41
N SER A 23 16.91 43.91 28.40
CA SER A 23 17.08 42.86 27.40
C SER A 23 17.94 41.80 28.12
N ASP A 24 17.32 40.83 28.79
CA ASP A 24 17.99 39.58 29.17
C ASP A 24 17.45 38.50 28.24
N GLY A 25 18.16 38.30 27.13
CA GLY A 25 17.92 37.24 26.17
C GLY A 25 18.88 36.09 26.43
N ASP A 26 18.43 35.14 27.23
CA ASP A 26 18.95 33.78 27.27
C ASP A 26 18.42 33.08 26.01
N ASP A 27 19.14 33.22 24.90
CA ASP A 27 18.79 32.56 23.63
C ASP A 27 19.48 31.19 23.58
N SER A 28 18.90 30.24 24.30
CA SER A 28 19.08 28.83 23.98
C SER A 28 18.41 28.57 22.63
N GLY A 29 19.17 28.78 21.56
CA GLY A 29 18.78 28.38 20.21
C GLY A 29 18.51 26.89 20.17
N ALA A 30 17.25 26.49 20.38
CA ALA A 30 16.77 25.21 19.94
C ALA A 30 16.95 25.19 18.43
N ALA A 31 17.90 24.39 17.94
CA ALA A 31 18.00 24.08 16.53
C ALA A 31 16.59 23.65 16.07
N ALA A 32 16.03 24.36 15.10
CA ALA A 32 14.89 23.86 14.37
C ALA A 32 15.32 22.51 13.80
N SER A 33 14.85 21.42 14.41
CA SER A 33 15.01 20.08 13.86
C SER A 33 14.20 20.10 12.57
N ASP A 34 14.87 20.24 11.42
CA ASP A 34 14.21 20.05 10.13
C ASP A 34 13.53 18.69 10.14
N LYS A 35 12.24 18.68 9.85
CA LYS A 35 11.44 17.46 9.83
C LYS A 35 11.92 16.59 8.65
N PRO A 36 12.07 15.27 8.82
CA PRO A 36 12.45 14.40 7.72
C PRO A 36 11.35 14.39 6.64
N ARG A 37 11.74 14.48 5.37
CA ARG A 37 10.82 14.65 4.24
C ARG A 37 10.70 13.39 3.42
N ILE A 38 9.47 12.94 3.18
CA ILE A 38 9.15 11.82 2.29
C ILE A 38 8.46 12.37 1.04
N LYS A 39 8.97 12.00 -0.13
CA LYS A 39 8.27 12.20 -1.41
C LYS A 39 7.74 10.87 -1.90
N LEU A 40 6.42 10.72 -1.94
CA LEU A 40 5.74 9.60 -2.57
C LEU A 40 5.55 9.89 -4.07
N VAL A 41 6.16 9.09 -4.93
CA VAL A 41 6.00 9.16 -6.39
C VAL A 41 5.15 7.99 -6.87
N ILE A 42 4.03 8.29 -7.52
CA ILE A 42 3.00 7.33 -7.94
C ILE A 42 3.01 7.23 -9.47
N ASN A 43 3.34 6.05 -10.01
CA ASN A 43 3.24 5.72 -11.45
C ASN A 43 1.80 5.35 -11.85
N GLY A 44 0.86 6.20 -11.44
CA GLY A 44 -0.58 6.01 -11.53
C GLY A 44 -1.28 7.23 -10.96
N GLY A 45 -2.38 7.03 -10.23
CA GLY A 45 -3.02 8.11 -9.49
C GLY A 45 -3.70 7.60 -8.23
N LEU A 46 -3.92 8.51 -7.30
CA LEU A 46 -4.76 8.34 -6.13
C LEU A 46 -6.24 8.21 -6.52
N GLY A 47 -7.05 7.76 -5.57
CA GLY A 47 -8.46 7.46 -5.77
C GLY A 47 -8.73 6.03 -6.23
N ASP A 48 -7.71 5.16 -6.22
CA ASP A 48 -7.82 3.74 -6.55
C ASP A 48 -8.55 2.91 -5.49
N LYS A 49 -8.82 3.51 -4.32
CA LYS A 49 -9.50 2.91 -3.18
C LYS A 49 -8.81 1.65 -2.67
N SER A 50 -7.57 1.41 -3.09
CA SER A 50 -6.86 0.13 -2.96
C SER A 50 -5.39 0.36 -2.63
N PHE A 51 -4.50 0.28 -3.62
CA PHE A 51 -3.05 0.14 -3.45
C PHE A 51 -2.33 1.47 -3.20
N PHE A 52 -2.48 2.45 -4.09
CA PHE A 52 -1.84 3.76 -3.97
C PHE A 52 -2.50 4.59 -2.87
N ASP A 53 -3.82 4.51 -2.70
CA ASP A 53 -4.49 5.12 -1.55
C ASP A 53 -3.97 4.52 -0.23
N SER A 54 -3.71 3.20 -0.16
CA SER A 54 -3.09 2.59 1.04
C SER A 54 -1.70 3.16 1.32
N ALA A 55 -0.84 3.29 0.31
CA ALA A 55 0.49 3.87 0.46
C ALA A 55 0.43 5.32 0.95
N TYR A 56 -0.44 6.13 0.34
CA TYR A 56 -0.66 7.52 0.73
C TYR A 56 -1.16 7.65 2.17
N GLU A 57 -2.19 6.90 2.57
CA GLU A 57 -2.74 6.97 3.93
C GLU A 57 -1.71 6.53 4.98
N GLY A 58 -0.89 5.52 4.69
CA GLY A 58 0.20 5.11 5.58
C GLY A 58 1.26 6.20 5.75
N LEU A 59 1.70 6.82 4.66
CA LEU A 59 2.67 7.92 4.75
C LEU A 59 2.06 9.19 5.36
N LYS A 60 0.76 9.41 5.18
CA LYS A 60 0.02 10.48 5.86
C LYS A 60 -0.04 10.24 7.37
N GLN A 61 -0.19 8.98 7.77
CA GLN A 61 -0.08 8.59 9.17
C GLN A 61 1.35 8.83 9.69
N ALA A 62 2.40 8.48 8.94
CA ALA A 62 3.78 8.76 9.33
C ALA A 62 4.05 10.28 9.49
N GLU A 63 3.50 11.12 8.62
CA GLU A 63 3.56 12.59 8.78
C GLU A 63 2.93 13.03 10.12
N LYS A 64 1.74 12.52 10.43
CA LYS A 64 1.01 12.89 11.64
C LYS A 64 1.65 12.37 12.92
N ASP A 65 2.01 11.09 12.94
CA ASP A 65 2.35 10.36 14.15
C ASP A 65 3.86 10.35 14.43
N LEU A 66 4.70 10.46 13.38
CA LEU A 66 6.17 10.39 13.48
C LEU A 66 6.87 11.71 13.11
N GLY A 67 6.12 12.69 12.58
CA GLY A 67 6.62 14.04 12.31
C GLY A 67 7.35 14.20 10.97
N TYR A 68 7.18 13.27 10.04
CA TYR A 68 7.65 13.46 8.66
C TYR A 68 6.87 14.57 7.94
N GLU A 69 7.41 15.10 6.85
CA GLU A 69 6.65 15.92 5.90
C GLU A 69 6.41 15.11 4.61
N LEU A 70 5.15 15.03 4.16
CA LEU A 70 4.80 14.26 2.97
C LEU A 70 4.56 15.17 1.75
N LYS A 71 5.29 14.90 0.66
CA LYS A 71 4.99 15.40 -0.68
C LYS A 71 4.54 14.25 -1.58
N VAL A 72 3.57 14.49 -2.45
CA VAL A 72 3.05 13.48 -3.39
C VAL A 72 3.20 13.98 -4.83
N VAL A 73 3.62 13.09 -5.73
CA VAL A 73 3.68 13.33 -7.17
C VAL A 73 2.97 12.18 -7.89
N GLU A 74 1.94 12.50 -8.68
CA GLU A 74 1.21 11.54 -9.52
C GLU A 74 1.66 11.67 -10.97
N LEU A 75 2.27 10.64 -11.53
CA LEU A 75 2.76 10.61 -12.91
C LEU A 75 1.68 10.16 -13.91
N GLY A 76 0.55 9.65 -13.42
CA GLY A 76 -0.51 9.07 -14.24
C GLY A 76 -0.14 7.71 -14.83
N SER A 77 -1.02 7.14 -15.65
CA SER A 77 -0.83 5.81 -16.27
C SER A 77 -0.04 5.83 -17.58
N ASP A 78 0.38 7.00 -18.06
CA ASP A 78 1.14 7.14 -19.30
C ASP A 78 2.61 6.81 -19.04
N ARG A 79 3.02 5.61 -19.46
CA ARG A 79 4.38 5.09 -19.25
C ARG A 79 5.47 5.98 -19.84
N THR A 80 5.16 6.77 -20.87
CA THR A 80 6.14 7.69 -21.49
C THR A 80 6.53 8.84 -20.57
N LYS A 81 5.77 9.08 -19.49
CA LYS A 81 6.04 10.11 -18.48
C LYS A 81 6.78 9.59 -17.26
N TRP A 82 6.90 8.27 -17.10
CA TRP A 82 7.41 7.68 -15.86
C TRP A 82 8.90 7.95 -15.70
N GLU A 83 9.72 7.60 -16.69
CA GLU A 83 11.17 7.83 -16.69
C GLU A 83 11.54 9.30 -16.38
N PRO A 84 11.12 10.31 -17.19
CA PRO A 84 11.44 11.70 -16.88
C PRO A 84 10.85 12.17 -15.55
N GLY A 85 9.68 11.64 -15.15
CA GLY A 85 9.07 11.96 -13.87
C GLY A 85 9.87 11.45 -12.66
N PHE A 86 10.47 10.26 -12.76
CA PHE A 86 11.34 9.72 -11.73
C PHE A 86 12.70 10.44 -11.69
N GLU A 87 13.28 10.79 -12.85
CA GLU A 87 14.50 11.61 -12.94
C GLU A 87 14.30 12.98 -12.27
N ASP A 88 13.21 13.68 -12.59
CA ASP A 88 12.84 14.96 -11.99
C ASP A 88 12.61 14.83 -10.49
N ALA A 89 11.93 13.77 -10.06
CA ALA A 89 11.65 13.53 -8.65
C ALA A 89 12.92 13.22 -7.84
N ALA A 90 13.85 12.44 -8.40
CA ALA A 90 15.11 12.07 -7.76
C ALA A 90 16.09 13.26 -7.68
N SER A 91 16.11 14.12 -8.70
CA SER A 91 17.02 15.27 -8.79
C SER A 91 16.62 16.47 -7.92
N ALA A 92 15.37 16.50 -7.43
CA ALA A 92 14.88 17.61 -6.61
C ALA A 92 15.38 17.54 -5.16
N ASP A 93 15.66 18.69 -4.53
CA ASP A 93 16.18 18.75 -3.15
C ASP A 93 15.09 18.95 -2.07
N ASP A 94 13.87 18.52 -2.35
CA ASP A 94 12.69 18.67 -1.49
C ASP A 94 12.31 17.38 -0.74
N TYR A 95 13.22 16.41 -0.67
CA TYR A 95 13.02 15.13 0.01
C TYR A 95 14.31 14.59 0.64
N ASP A 96 14.15 13.73 1.64
CA ASP A 96 15.23 12.91 2.21
C ASP A 96 15.02 11.42 1.84
N ILE A 97 13.75 11.00 1.72
CA ILE A 97 13.33 9.68 1.27
C ILE A 97 12.39 9.80 0.05
N LEU A 98 12.73 9.14 -1.05
CA LEU A 98 11.82 8.96 -2.19
C LEU A 98 11.17 7.58 -2.08
N ALA A 99 9.86 7.55 -1.85
CA ALA A 99 9.07 6.34 -1.80
C ALA A 99 8.31 6.14 -3.11
N ALA A 100 8.41 4.95 -3.70
CA ALA A 100 7.68 4.59 -4.89
C ALA A 100 7.43 3.07 -4.91
N GLY A 101 6.48 2.59 -5.70
CA GLY A 101 6.17 1.17 -5.71
C GLY A 101 5.61 0.69 -7.04
N THR A 102 5.34 -0.61 -7.10
CA THR A 102 5.06 -1.44 -8.29
C THR A 102 6.30 -2.04 -8.95
N PHE A 103 6.09 -3.14 -9.68
CA PHE A 103 7.13 -3.81 -10.46
C PHE A 103 7.83 -2.88 -11.47
N ASP A 104 7.07 -2.03 -12.17
CA ASP A 104 7.59 -1.12 -13.19
C ASP A 104 8.56 -0.06 -12.64
N VAL A 105 8.48 0.25 -11.34
CA VAL A 105 9.32 1.26 -10.69
C VAL A 105 10.71 0.74 -10.32
N THR A 106 10.87 -0.58 -10.23
CA THR A 106 12.12 -1.21 -9.76
C THR A 106 13.33 -0.89 -10.63
N GLU A 107 13.13 -0.74 -11.95
CA GLU A 107 14.19 -0.38 -12.90
C GLU A 107 14.62 1.08 -12.72
N TYR A 108 13.68 2.03 -12.73
CA TYR A 108 13.96 3.46 -12.54
C TYR A 108 14.69 3.75 -11.23
N ILE A 109 14.22 3.19 -10.11
CA ILE A 109 14.87 3.40 -8.82
C ILE A 109 16.22 2.68 -8.77
N GLY A 110 16.34 1.51 -9.40
CA GLY A 110 17.60 0.78 -9.47
C GLY A 110 18.71 1.57 -10.17
N GLU A 111 18.36 2.30 -11.25
CA GLU A 111 19.29 3.14 -12.00
C GLU A 111 19.59 4.47 -11.29
N LEU A 112 18.58 5.12 -10.70
CA LEU A 112 18.72 6.44 -10.08
C LEU A 112 19.37 6.39 -8.70
N ALA A 113 19.04 5.41 -7.86
CA ALA A 113 19.50 5.39 -6.48
C ALA A 113 21.05 5.46 -6.31
N PRO A 114 21.86 4.79 -7.15
CA PRO A 114 23.32 4.93 -7.14
C PRO A 114 23.86 6.33 -7.48
N GLU A 115 23.07 7.16 -8.19
CA GLU A 115 23.46 8.53 -8.55
C GLU A 115 23.23 9.53 -7.40
N PHE A 116 22.36 9.18 -6.45
CA PHE A 116 21.99 9.99 -5.29
C PHE A 116 22.32 9.28 -3.96
N PRO A 117 23.60 9.00 -3.66
CA PRO A 117 23.99 8.19 -2.50
C PRO A 117 23.62 8.84 -1.14
N ASP A 118 23.45 10.15 -1.10
CA ASP A 118 23.04 10.90 0.11
C ASP A 118 21.52 10.90 0.33
N LYS A 119 20.74 10.42 -0.64
CA LYS A 119 19.28 10.28 -0.55
C LYS A 119 18.90 8.83 -0.29
N LYS A 120 17.76 8.63 0.36
CA LYS A 120 17.20 7.30 0.64
C LYS A 120 16.07 6.99 -0.33
N PHE A 121 15.92 5.72 -0.68
CA PHE A 121 14.86 5.25 -1.55
C PHE A 121 14.10 4.11 -0.90
N TRP A 122 12.77 4.17 -0.91
CA TRP A 122 11.89 3.10 -0.48
C TRP A 122 11.13 2.56 -1.69
N VAL A 123 11.29 1.27 -1.95
CA VAL A 123 10.55 0.57 -3.00
C VAL A 123 9.58 -0.40 -2.35
N PHE A 124 8.31 -0.33 -2.69
CA PHE A 124 7.31 -1.29 -2.21
C PHE A 124 6.71 -2.08 -3.37
N ASP A 125 6.11 -3.24 -3.06
CA ASP A 125 5.45 -4.18 -3.97
C ASP A 125 6.38 -5.11 -4.75
N ALA A 126 7.52 -4.60 -5.21
CA ALA A 126 8.57 -5.38 -5.85
C ALA A 126 9.95 -4.88 -5.38
N PRO A 127 10.99 -5.72 -5.34
CA PRO A 127 12.32 -5.29 -4.96
C PRO A 127 13.11 -4.81 -6.16
N VAL A 128 14.05 -3.90 -5.93
CA VAL A 128 15.14 -3.68 -6.90
C VAL A 128 16.04 -4.92 -6.99
N ASP A 129 16.78 -5.08 -8.09
CA ASP A 129 17.73 -6.18 -8.24
C ASP A 129 19.03 -5.92 -7.44
N TYR A 130 19.03 -6.29 -6.16
CA TYR A 130 20.22 -6.20 -5.32
C TYR A 130 21.38 -7.11 -5.75
N SER A 131 21.17 -8.06 -6.67
CA SER A 131 22.21 -8.99 -7.12
C SER A 131 23.14 -8.40 -8.18
N GLY A 132 22.75 -7.28 -8.79
CA GLY A 132 23.48 -6.63 -9.88
C GLY A 132 23.52 -7.42 -11.19
N LYS A 133 22.80 -8.53 -11.31
CA LYS A 133 22.81 -9.38 -12.50
C LYS A 133 22.12 -8.74 -13.70
N ASN A 134 21.11 -7.92 -13.45
CA ASN A 134 20.36 -7.21 -14.48
C ASN A 134 20.87 -5.77 -14.72
N GLY A 135 21.99 -5.39 -14.08
CA GLY A 135 22.71 -4.15 -14.38
C GLY A 135 22.14 -2.87 -13.76
N THR A 136 20.85 -2.81 -13.41
CA THR A 136 20.20 -1.58 -12.91
C THR A 136 20.84 -1.07 -11.61
N CYS A 137 20.84 -1.87 -10.55
CA CYS A 137 21.47 -1.51 -9.28
C CYS A 137 22.99 -1.72 -9.25
N SER A 138 23.56 -2.60 -10.07
CA SER A 138 25.00 -2.92 -10.10
C SER A 138 25.67 -3.13 -8.71
N ASN A 139 24.95 -3.71 -7.74
CA ASN A 139 25.35 -3.84 -6.31
C ASN A 139 25.58 -2.51 -5.55
N LYS A 140 25.01 -1.40 -6.02
CA LYS A 140 25.17 -0.05 -5.45
C LYS A 140 23.91 0.53 -4.81
N CYS A 141 22.82 -0.23 -4.77
CA CYS A 141 21.56 0.17 -4.14
C CYS A 141 21.60 0.06 -2.61
N GLU A 142 22.71 0.47 -1.97
CA GLU A 142 22.91 0.44 -0.51
C GLU A 142 22.02 1.42 0.23
N ASN A 143 21.48 2.44 -0.46
CA ASN A 143 20.53 3.44 0.03
C ASN A 143 19.07 3.09 -0.31
N VAL A 144 18.79 1.89 -0.81
CA VAL A 144 17.45 1.41 -1.18
C VAL A 144 16.94 0.38 -0.17
N TYR A 145 15.79 0.65 0.44
CA TYR A 145 15.00 -0.33 1.19
C TYR A 145 13.87 -0.84 0.29
N SER A 146 13.71 -2.16 0.17
CA SER A 146 12.60 -2.77 -0.56
C SER A 146 11.68 -3.53 0.38
N VAL A 147 10.36 -3.45 0.17
CA VAL A 147 9.37 -4.32 0.84
C VAL A 147 8.46 -5.01 -0.17
N THR A 148 8.40 -6.33 -0.06
CA THR A 148 7.59 -7.22 -0.89
C THR A 148 6.53 -7.92 -0.04
N PHE A 149 5.45 -8.36 -0.68
CA PHE A 149 4.33 -8.97 0.01
C PHE A 149 4.14 -10.42 -0.42
N LYS A 150 3.75 -11.28 0.50
CA LYS A 150 3.31 -12.65 0.18
C LYS A 150 1.85 -12.66 -0.25
N GLN A 151 1.56 -11.98 -1.37
CA GLN A 151 0.18 -11.81 -1.82
C GLN A 151 -0.50 -13.12 -2.24
N ASN A 152 0.27 -14.15 -2.61
CA ASN A 152 -0.22 -15.51 -2.76
C ASN A 152 -0.91 -16.04 -1.49
N GLU A 153 -0.42 -15.73 -0.29
CA GLU A 153 -1.06 -16.14 0.96
C GLU A 153 -2.47 -15.51 1.11
N GLY A 154 -2.62 -14.25 0.74
CA GLY A 154 -3.92 -13.57 0.68
C GLY A 154 -4.83 -14.15 -0.41
N GLY A 155 -4.25 -14.42 -1.58
CA GLY A 155 -4.92 -15.13 -2.67
C GLY A 155 -5.47 -16.48 -2.21
N TYR A 156 -4.68 -17.26 -1.47
CA TYR A 156 -5.11 -18.55 -0.92
C TYR A 156 -6.34 -18.39 -0.02
N LEU A 157 -6.35 -17.42 0.90
CA LEU A 157 -7.53 -17.17 1.74
C LEU A 157 -8.75 -16.73 0.94
N ALA A 158 -8.58 -15.88 -0.08
CA ALA A 158 -9.67 -15.52 -0.99
C ALA A 158 -10.22 -16.75 -1.72
N GLY A 159 -9.35 -17.56 -2.31
CA GLY A 159 -9.76 -18.77 -3.03
C GLY A 159 -10.50 -19.75 -2.15
N PHE A 160 -9.96 -20.00 -0.95
CA PHE A 160 -10.57 -20.89 0.03
C PHE A 160 -11.96 -20.40 0.45
N LEU A 161 -12.07 -19.12 0.84
CA LEU A 161 -13.35 -18.50 1.19
C LEU A 161 -14.35 -18.55 0.02
N ALA A 162 -13.91 -18.21 -1.19
CA ALA A 162 -14.76 -18.17 -2.37
C ALA A 162 -15.36 -19.55 -2.68
N GLU A 163 -14.57 -20.61 -2.54
CA GLU A 163 -15.05 -21.98 -2.70
C GLU A 163 -16.10 -22.30 -1.65
N ARG A 164 -15.82 -22.06 -0.36
CA ARG A 164 -16.76 -22.38 0.72
C ARG A 164 -18.09 -21.64 0.56
N LEU A 165 -18.06 -20.37 0.14
CA LEU A 165 -19.26 -19.58 -0.12
C LEU A 165 -20.12 -20.18 -1.24
N VAL A 166 -19.49 -20.66 -2.32
CA VAL A 166 -20.20 -21.29 -3.45
C VAL A 166 -20.70 -22.67 -3.09
N ALA A 167 -19.87 -23.52 -2.47
CA ALA A 167 -20.21 -24.88 -2.10
C ALA A 167 -21.39 -24.94 -1.11
N GLU A 168 -21.42 -24.02 -0.14
CA GLU A 168 -22.46 -23.92 0.88
C GLU A 168 -23.65 -23.04 0.43
N LYS A 169 -23.58 -22.43 -0.76
CA LYS A 169 -24.59 -21.48 -1.28
C LYS A 169 -24.90 -20.36 -0.28
N ALA A 170 -23.86 -19.86 0.37
CA ALA A 170 -23.98 -18.90 1.48
C ALA A 170 -24.42 -17.50 1.03
N LEU A 171 -24.12 -17.15 -0.23
CA LEU A 171 -24.44 -15.85 -0.79
C LEU A 171 -25.82 -15.84 -1.43
N LYS A 172 -26.74 -15.06 -0.85
CA LYS A 172 -28.15 -14.97 -1.28
C LYS A 172 -28.27 -14.60 -2.76
N GLY A 173 -29.10 -15.32 -3.51
CA GLY A 173 -29.34 -15.04 -4.93
C GLY A 173 -28.24 -15.56 -5.87
N THR A 174 -27.29 -16.35 -5.34
CA THR A 174 -26.23 -17.02 -6.11
C THR A 174 -26.32 -18.54 -6.07
N GLU A 175 -27.42 -19.10 -5.56
CA GLU A 175 -27.57 -20.55 -5.28
C GLU A 175 -27.49 -21.45 -6.52
N SER A 176 -27.69 -20.86 -7.71
CA SER A 176 -27.56 -21.50 -9.03
C SER A 176 -26.21 -21.27 -9.71
N GLN A 177 -25.33 -20.48 -9.09
CA GLN A 177 -24.00 -20.17 -9.59
C GLN A 177 -23.00 -21.16 -9.02
N ASN A 178 -22.00 -21.53 -9.82
CA ASN A 178 -21.03 -22.56 -9.45
C ASN A 178 -19.59 -22.19 -9.84
N LYS A 179 -19.38 -20.94 -10.27
CA LYS A 179 -18.05 -20.42 -10.62
C LYS A 179 -17.70 -19.21 -9.79
N VAL A 180 -16.44 -18.82 -9.87
CA VAL A 180 -15.89 -17.58 -9.31
C VAL A 180 -14.97 -16.93 -10.34
N GLY A 181 -14.83 -15.61 -10.30
CA GLY A 181 -13.95 -14.87 -11.20
C GLY A 181 -12.79 -14.22 -10.48
N VAL A 182 -11.66 -14.10 -11.17
CA VAL A 182 -10.52 -13.25 -10.77
C VAL A 182 -10.15 -12.38 -11.97
N ILE A 183 -10.08 -11.08 -11.75
CA ILE A 183 -9.64 -10.11 -12.77
C ILE A 183 -8.29 -9.55 -12.34
N GLY A 184 -7.23 -9.84 -13.10
CA GLY A 184 -5.93 -9.20 -12.93
C GLY A 184 -5.84 -7.90 -13.73
N GLY A 185 -4.99 -6.95 -13.31
CA GLY A 185 -4.66 -5.79 -14.15
C GLY A 185 -3.93 -6.22 -15.43
N VAL A 186 -2.75 -6.82 -15.25
CA VAL A 186 -1.89 -7.34 -16.32
C VAL A 186 -1.19 -8.62 -15.84
N LYS A 187 -0.77 -9.48 -16.77
CA LYS A 187 -0.14 -10.75 -16.46
C LYS A 187 1.36 -10.58 -16.14
N ILE A 188 1.65 -10.16 -14.93
CA ILE A 188 3.01 -9.97 -14.37
C ILE A 188 3.17 -10.78 -13.07
N PRO A 189 4.40 -11.08 -12.60
CA PRO A 189 4.62 -11.95 -11.44
C PRO A 189 3.79 -11.59 -10.20
N VAL A 190 3.71 -10.31 -9.82
CA VAL A 190 2.92 -9.85 -8.66
C VAL A 190 1.44 -10.24 -8.78
N ILE A 191 0.83 -10.07 -9.97
CA ILE A 191 -0.58 -10.39 -10.21
C ILE A 191 -0.77 -11.91 -10.32
N GLU A 192 0.16 -12.60 -10.97
CA GLU A 192 0.12 -14.07 -11.03
C GLU A 192 0.23 -14.69 -9.64
N ASP A 193 0.99 -14.08 -8.72
CA ASP A 193 1.15 -14.56 -7.35
C ASP A 193 -0.19 -14.58 -6.58
N PHE A 194 -1.02 -13.55 -6.74
CA PHE A 194 -2.41 -13.56 -6.25
C PHE A 194 -3.24 -14.68 -6.89
N VAL A 195 -3.15 -14.86 -8.21
CA VAL A 195 -3.97 -15.84 -8.97
C VAL A 195 -3.60 -17.28 -8.63
N VAL A 196 -2.30 -17.59 -8.48
CA VAL A 196 -1.85 -18.94 -8.11
C VAL A 196 -2.25 -19.27 -6.67
N GLY A 197 -2.16 -18.29 -5.76
CA GLY A 197 -2.68 -18.40 -4.40
C GLY A 197 -4.18 -18.70 -4.41
N PHE A 198 -4.97 -17.92 -5.14
CA PHE A 198 -6.42 -18.12 -5.27
C PHE A 198 -6.77 -19.52 -5.75
N LYS A 199 -6.16 -19.99 -6.84
CA LYS A 199 -6.40 -21.34 -7.35
C LYS A 199 -5.99 -22.41 -6.34
N ALA A 200 -4.89 -22.20 -5.60
CA ALA A 200 -4.45 -23.15 -4.58
C ALA A 200 -5.47 -23.26 -3.44
N GLY A 201 -5.92 -22.13 -2.88
CA GLY A 201 -6.92 -22.11 -1.80
C GLY A 201 -8.28 -22.63 -2.24
N PHE A 202 -8.73 -22.26 -3.44
CA PHE A 202 -9.99 -22.74 -4.01
C PHE A 202 -9.97 -24.26 -4.19
N LYS A 203 -8.85 -24.82 -4.69
CA LYS A 203 -8.70 -26.27 -4.82
C LYS A 203 -8.66 -26.97 -3.46
N ASP A 204 -7.95 -26.40 -2.49
CA ASP A 204 -7.77 -26.98 -1.16
C ASP A 204 -9.10 -27.08 -0.38
N ALA A 205 -9.99 -26.09 -0.57
CA ALA A 205 -11.33 -26.11 -0.01
C ALA A 205 -12.29 -27.15 -0.63
N GLY A 206 -11.90 -27.75 -1.77
CA GLY A 206 -12.68 -28.79 -2.47
C GLY A 206 -13.10 -28.44 -3.91
N GLY A 207 -12.79 -27.22 -4.35
CA GLY A 207 -13.14 -26.71 -5.66
C GLY A 207 -12.27 -27.24 -6.80
N LYS A 208 -12.70 -26.98 -8.04
CA LYS A 208 -11.90 -27.29 -9.24
C LYS A 208 -11.43 -26.00 -9.88
N ASN A 209 -10.15 -25.94 -10.26
CA ASN A 209 -9.60 -24.78 -10.98
C ASN A 209 -10.32 -24.45 -12.30
N SER A 210 -11.05 -25.40 -12.89
CA SER A 210 -11.91 -25.15 -14.07
C SER A 210 -13.10 -24.24 -13.78
N ASP A 211 -13.48 -24.09 -12.51
CA ASP A 211 -14.57 -23.23 -12.05
C ASP A 211 -14.10 -21.83 -11.67
N VAL A 212 -12.78 -21.58 -11.75
CA VAL A 212 -12.15 -20.27 -11.55
C VAL A 212 -11.90 -19.62 -12.91
N LEU A 213 -12.72 -18.62 -13.24
CA LEU A 213 -12.54 -17.78 -14.42
C LEU A 213 -11.43 -16.76 -14.13
N VAL A 214 -10.40 -16.70 -15.00
CA VAL A 214 -9.34 -15.70 -14.89
C VAL A 214 -9.26 -14.91 -16.17
N GLN A 215 -9.32 -13.59 -16.08
CA GLN A 215 -9.04 -12.69 -17.20
C GLN A 215 -8.23 -11.49 -16.71
N TYR A 216 -7.63 -10.76 -17.64
CA TYR A 216 -6.85 -9.57 -17.34
C TYR A 216 -7.43 -8.39 -18.09
N VAL A 217 -7.38 -7.21 -17.47
CA VAL A 217 -7.78 -5.95 -18.11
C VAL A 217 -6.92 -5.69 -19.35
N GLY A 218 -5.59 -5.77 -19.19
CA GLY A 218 -4.63 -5.58 -20.28
C GLY A 218 -4.67 -4.16 -20.86
N GLY A 219 -4.24 -4.03 -22.13
CA GLY A 219 -4.16 -2.75 -22.83
C GLY A 219 -3.11 -1.81 -22.24
N ASP A 220 -3.22 -0.51 -22.57
CA ASP A 220 -2.21 0.51 -22.24
C ASP A 220 -2.31 1.02 -20.79
N LYS A 221 -3.45 0.79 -20.13
CA LYS A 221 -3.76 1.25 -18.76
C LYS A 221 -4.39 0.12 -17.94
N PRO A 222 -3.68 -1.00 -17.72
CA PRO A 222 -4.24 -2.21 -17.10
C PRO A 222 -4.81 -1.98 -15.69
N PHE A 223 -4.30 -0.98 -14.98
CA PHE A 223 -4.76 -0.58 -13.64
C PHE A 223 -5.56 0.73 -13.64
N GLY A 224 -5.94 1.28 -14.81
CA GLY A 224 -6.64 2.56 -14.98
C GLY A 224 -7.85 2.51 -15.92
N ASP A 225 -8.44 1.34 -16.16
CA ASP A 225 -9.60 1.13 -17.03
C ASP A 225 -10.81 0.48 -16.32
N PRO A 226 -11.57 1.25 -15.54
CA PRO A 226 -12.78 0.74 -14.88
C PRO A 226 -13.83 0.21 -15.86
N ALA A 227 -13.94 0.82 -17.06
CA ALA A 227 -14.90 0.40 -18.06
C ALA A 227 -14.59 -1.02 -18.56
N LYS A 228 -13.31 -1.31 -18.80
CA LYS A 228 -12.89 -2.66 -19.18
C LYS A 228 -13.05 -3.66 -18.04
N GLY A 229 -12.73 -3.26 -16.81
CA GLY A 229 -12.99 -4.08 -15.61
C GLY A 229 -14.45 -4.50 -15.51
N LYS A 230 -15.38 -3.55 -15.69
CA LYS A 230 -16.84 -3.78 -15.69
C LYS A 230 -17.29 -4.74 -16.80
N GLU A 231 -16.74 -4.60 -18.02
CA GLU A 231 -17.06 -5.48 -19.14
C GLU A 231 -16.68 -6.93 -18.82
N ILE A 232 -15.45 -7.14 -18.33
CA ILE A 232 -14.92 -8.46 -17.99
C ILE A 232 -15.74 -9.10 -16.86
N SER A 233 -16.00 -8.38 -15.77
CA SER A 233 -16.77 -8.90 -14.64
C SER A 233 -18.21 -9.22 -15.02
N THR A 234 -18.87 -8.36 -15.81
CA THR A 234 -20.22 -8.62 -16.34
C THR A 234 -20.25 -9.92 -17.15
N SER A 235 -19.23 -10.16 -17.98
CA SER A 235 -19.08 -11.41 -18.72
C SER A 235 -18.88 -12.61 -17.80
N MET A 236 -18.05 -12.49 -16.74
CA MET A 236 -17.85 -13.57 -15.76
C MET A 236 -19.14 -13.92 -15.01
N TYR A 237 -19.91 -12.91 -14.58
CA TYR A 237 -21.21 -13.13 -13.96
C TYR A 237 -22.19 -13.83 -14.91
N GLY A 238 -22.21 -13.44 -16.20
CA GLY A 238 -22.99 -14.13 -17.23
C GLY A 238 -22.56 -15.58 -17.49
N GLN A 239 -21.31 -15.92 -17.19
CA GLN A 239 -20.76 -17.28 -17.32
C GLN A 239 -20.99 -18.17 -16.09
N GLY A 240 -21.69 -17.67 -15.07
CA GLY A 240 -22.07 -18.42 -13.88
C GLY A 240 -21.28 -18.08 -12.61
N ALA A 241 -20.55 -16.96 -12.58
CA ALA A 241 -19.80 -16.56 -11.39
C ALA A 241 -20.74 -16.05 -10.28
N ALA A 242 -20.59 -16.57 -9.07
CA ALA A 242 -21.27 -16.06 -7.87
C ALA A 242 -20.64 -14.74 -7.39
N LEU A 243 -19.31 -14.70 -7.47
CA LEU A 243 -18.49 -13.55 -7.10
C LEU A 243 -17.31 -13.38 -8.07
N VAL A 244 -16.79 -12.16 -8.16
CA VAL A 244 -15.58 -11.81 -8.91
C VAL A 244 -14.62 -11.07 -7.97
N TRP A 245 -13.34 -11.37 -8.01
CA TRP A 245 -12.30 -10.67 -7.25
C TRP A 245 -11.39 -9.86 -8.19
N PRO A 246 -11.44 -8.52 -8.14
CA PRO A 246 -10.65 -7.67 -9.00
C PRO A 246 -9.30 -7.29 -8.37
N VAL A 247 -8.23 -7.96 -8.76
CA VAL A 247 -6.82 -7.63 -8.45
C VAL A 247 -6.27 -6.68 -9.52
N ALA A 248 -6.87 -5.48 -9.61
CA ALA A 248 -6.68 -4.60 -10.77
C ALA A 248 -6.70 -3.08 -10.47
N GLY A 249 -6.39 -2.64 -9.25
CA GLY A 249 -6.32 -1.22 -8.90
C GLY A 249 -7.59 -0.43 -9.28
N LEU A 250 -7.45 0.76 -9.89
CA LEU A 250 -8.59 1.56 -10.36
C LEU A 250 -9.48 0.79 -11.34
N SER A 251 -8.91 -0.05 -12.22
CA SER A 251 -9.71 -0.87 -13.14
C SER A 251 -10.70 -1.78 -12.40
N GLY A 252 -10.34 -2.21 -11.19
CA GLY A 252 -11.19 -3.03 -10.33
C GLY A 252 -12.49 -2.34 -9.93
N LEU A 253 -12.54 -1.00 -9.94
CA LEU A 253 -13.73 -0.24 -9.53
C LEU A 253 -14.98 -0.57 -10.37
N GLY A 254 -14.79 -0.89 -11.66
CA GLY A 254 -15.88 -1.32 -12.53
C GLY A 254 -16.53 -2.64 -12.12
N THR A 255 -15.80 -3.49 -11.38
CA THR A 255 -16.34 -4.77 -10.87
C THR A 255 -17.41 -4.53 -9.82
N PHE A 256 -17.24 -3.59 -8.89
CA PHE A 256 -18.28 -3.25 -7.90
C PHE A 256 -19.55 -2.75 -8.59
N GLU A 257 -19.42 -1.90 -9.62
CA GLU A 257 -20.58 -1.43 -10.40
C GLU A 257 -21.29 -2.60 -11.13
N SER A 258 -20.52 -3.51 -11.73
CA SER A 258 -21.11 -4.69 -12.38
C SER A 258 -21.78 -5.64 -11.38
N ALA A 259 -21.24 -5.77 -10.16
CA ALA A 259 -21.81 -6.61 -9.11
C ALA A 259 -23.21 -6.09 -8.71
N VAL A 260 -23.37 -4.77 -8.58
CA VAL A 260 -24.67 -4.13 -8.33
C VAL A 260 -25.67 -4.45 -9.45
N THR A 261 -25.28 -4.19 -10.71
CA THR A 261 -26.20 -4.34 -11.86
C THR A 261 -26.57 -5.80 -12.13
N THR A 262 -25.65 -6.73 -11.88
CA THR A 262 -25.88 -8.18 -12.05
C THR A 262 -26.44 -8.86 -10.81
N LYS A 263 -26.56 -8.14 -9.68
CA LYS A 263 -26.98 -8.67 -8.37
C LYS A 263 -26.09 -9.86 -7.95
N ARG A 264 -24.79 -9.60 -7.95
CA ARG A 264 -23.72 -10.55 -7.59
C ARG A 264 -22.79 -9.90 -6.57
N TYR A 265 -21.82 -10.68 -6.10
CA TYR A 265 -20.90 -10.27 -5.06
C TYR A 265 -19.49 -10.04 -5.61
N THR A 266 -18.67 -9.40 -4.81
CA THR A 266 -17.26 -9.17 -5.11
C THR A 266 -16.44 -9.31 -3.85
N PHE A 267 -15.15 -9.57 -4.02
CA PHE A 267 -14.16 -9.27 -2.99
C PHE A 267 -13.52 -7.93 -3.30
N GLY A 268 -12.96 -7.28 -2.27
CA GLY A 268 -12.02 -6.18 -2.44
C GLY A 268 -10.57 -6.66 -2.41
N VAL A 269 -9.64 -5.76 -2.71
CA VAL A 269 -8.20 -5.98 -2.70
C VAL A 269 -7.46 -4.76 -2.13
N ASP A 270 -6.28 -5.03 -1.58
CA ASP A 270 -5.32 -4.10 -0.99
C ASP A 270 -5.81 -3.41 0.30
N SER A 271 -6.89 -2.65 0.19
CA SER A 271 -7.53 -1.94 1.30
C SER A 271 -8.89 -2.54 1.66
N ASN A 272 -9.46 -2.14 2.80
CA ASN A 272 -10.86 -2.47 3.12
C ASN A 272 -11.80 -1.69 2.20
N GLN A 273 -12.15 -2.27 1.04
CA GLN A 273 -12.96 -1.61 0.03
C GLN A 273 -14.43 -1.45 0.42
N TYR A 274 -14.90 -2.17 1.44
CA TYR A 274 -16.18 -1.84 2.07
C TYR A 274 -16.16 -0.45 2.73
N GLN A 275 -14.99 -0.02 3.25
CA GLN A 275 -14.83 1.30 3.87
C GLN A 275 -14.42 2.38 2.87
N THR A 276 -13.57 2.07 1.89
CA THR A 276 -13.02 3.09 0.97
C THR A 276 -13.97 3.44 -0.18
N LEU A 277 -14.91 2.56 -0.55
CA LEU A 277 -15.97 2.87 -1.51
C LEU A 277 -16.97 3.86 -0.91
N THR A 278 -17.53 4.72 -1.76
CA THR A 278 -18.49 5.77 -1.34
C THR A 278 -19.94 5.40 -1.65
N ASP A 279 -20.19 4.59 -2.68
CA ASP A 279 -21.53 4.16 -3.07
C ASP A 279 -21.98 2.97 -2.21
N GLN A 280 -23.11 3.11 -1.51
CA GLN A 280 -23.58 2.07 -0.60
C GLN A 280 -24.00 0.79 -1.33
N ALA A 281 -24.60 0.90 -2.53
CA ALA A 281 -24.99 -0.30 -3.27
C ALA A 281 -23.76 -1.11 -3.67
N GLN A 282 -22.67 -0.45 -4.07
CA GLN A 282 -21.38 -1.10 -4.33
C GLN A 282 -20.82 -1.75 -3.06
N LYS A 283 -20.81 -1.04 -1.94
CA LYS A 283 -20.36 -1.56 -0.64
C LYS A 283 -21.09 -2.84 -0.23
N ASP A 284 -22.41 -2.87 -0.41
CA ASP A 284 -23.24 -4.03 -0.06
C ASP A 284 -22.90 -5.29 -0.87
N THR A 285 -22.22 -5.15 -2.01
CA THR A 285 -21.75 -6.30 -2.81
C THR A 285 -20.41 -6.87 -2.33
N VAL A 286 -19.65 -6.14 -1.52
CA VAL A 286 -18.32 -6.53 -1.05
C VAL A 286 -18.47 -7.54 0.09
N VAL A 287 -18.08 -8.80 -0.09
CA VAL A 287 -18.17 -9.81 0.99
C VAL A 287 -17.06 -9.60 2.02
N THR A 288 -15.84 -9.40 1.55
CA THR A 288 -14.64 -9.05 2.32
C THR A 288 -13.65 -8.36 1.38
N SER A 289 -12.55 -7.84 1.91
CA SER A 289 -11.40 -7.42 1.12
C SER A 289 -10.17 -8.21 1.53
N ILE A 290 -9.41 -8.69 0.54
CA ILE A 290 -8.08 -9.26 0.78
C ILE A 290 -7.11 -8.10 0.94
N LEU A 291 -6.58 -7.98 2.14
CA LEU A 291 -5.71 -6.88 2.51
C LEU A 291 -4.29 -7.13 2.03
N LYS A 292 -3.70 -6.08 1.48
CA LYS A 292 -2.27 -5.89 1.28
C LYS A 292 -1.95 -4.53 1.89
N ASN A 293 -1.55 -4.55 3.16
CA ASN A 293 -1.43 -3.38 4.00
C ASN A 293 -0.16 -2.56 3.65
N VAL A 294 -0.11 -2.01 2.44
CA VAL A 294 1.02 -1.21 1.92
C VAL A 294 1.31 -0.04 2.86
N GLY A 295 0.27 0.70 3.25
CA GLY A 295 0.39 1.80 4.19
C GLY A 295 1.04 1.38 5.52
N ASN A 296 0.59 0.27 6.12
CA ASN A 296 1.16 -0.22 7.38
C ASN A 296 2.64 -0.63 7.23
N ALA A 297 3.01 -1.22 6.08
CA ALA A 297 4.40 -1.56 5.81
C ALA A 297 5.27 -0.29 5.70
N LEU A 298 4.77 0.78 5.08
CA LEU A 298 5.46 2.07 5.00
C LEU A 298 5.53 2.80 6.34
N VAL A 299 4.48 2.72 7.18
CA VAL A 299 4.52 3.23 8.57
C VAL A 299 5.60 2.50 9.38
N LYS A 300 5.63 1.15 9.32
CA LYS A 300 6.66 0.35 9.99
C LYS A 300 8.07 0.70 9.48
N ALA A 301 8.22 0.94 8.18
CA ALA A 301 9.49 1.39 7.60
C ALA A 301 9.89 2.78 8.15
N ALA A 302 8.97 3.73 8.22
CA ALA A 302 9.21 5.06 8.77
C ALA A 302 9.59 5.04 10.26
N GLU A 303 8.94 4.19 11.06
CA GLU A 303 9.30 3.96 12.46
C GLU A 303 10.71 3.37 12.60
N ALA A 304 11.05 2.39 11.75
CA ALA A 304 12.36 1.76 11.77
C ALA A 304 13.46 2.72 11.27
N ASP A 305 13.17 3.58 10.29
CA ASP A 305 14.12 4.57 9.79
C ASP A 305 14.44 5.62 10.85
N GLN A 306 13.43 6.14 11.55
CA GLN A 306 13.60 7.10 12.64
C GLN A 306 14.44 6.52 13.80
N LYS A 307 14.35 5.20 14.02
CA LYS A 307 15.15 4.47 15.01
C LYS A 307 16.54 4.06 14.50
N GLY A 308 16.86 4.31 13.23
CA GLY A 308 18.10 3.87 12.58
C GLY A 308 18.20 2.35 12.43
N SER A 309 17.08 1.62 12.49
CA SER A 309 17.02 0.16 12.42
C SER A 309 16.50 -0.36 11.08
N LEU A 310 16.04 0.51 10.17
CA LEU A 310 15.63 0.12 8.83
C LEU A 310 16.85 -0.35 8.02
N LYS A 311 16.75 -1.53 7.42
CA LYS A 311 17.85 -2.13 6.65
C LYS A 311 17.79 -1.69 5.20
N TYR A 312 18.67 -0.76 4.84
CA TYR A 312 18.91 -0.42 3.45
C TYR A 312 19.84 -1.45 2.78
N GLY A 313 19.83 -1.52 1.45
CA GLY A 313 20.54 -2.56 0.68
C GLY A 313 19.89 -3.94 0.78
N ALA A 314 18.64 -4.02 1.23
CA ALA A 314 17.95 -5.28 1.51
C ALA A 314 16.46 -5.22 1.15
N VAL A 315 15.87 -6.41 1.03
CA VAL A 315 14.44 -6.61 0.84
C VAL A 315 13.83 -7.29 2.08
N ASP A 316 12.74 -6.73 2.59
CA ASP A 316 11.84 -7.40 3.51
C ASP A 316 10.69 -8.07 2.74
N THR A 317 10.29 -9.25 3.16
CA THR A 317 9.13 -9.97 2.60
C THR A 317 8.13 -10.24 3.70
N VAL A 318 6.95 -9.63 3.60
CA VAL A 318 5.92 -9.63 4.65
C VAL A 318 4.63 -10.28 4.17
N GLY A 319 3.98 -11.09 5.01
CA GLY A 319 2.78 -11.84 4.66
C GLY A 319 1.73 -11.85 5.78
N LEU A 320 1.02 -12.96 5.89
CA LEU A 320 0.03 -13.18 6.96
C LEU A 320 0.67 -13.20 8.35
N ALA A 321 1.90 -13.70 8.47
CA ALA A 321 2.60 -13.78 9.76
C ALA A 321 2.96 -12.39 10.32
N GLU A 322 3.23 -11.42 9.44
CA GLU A 322 3.55 -10.03 9.81
C GLU A 322 2.34 -9.09 9.78
N ASP A 323 1.13 -9.66 9.58
CA ASP A 323 -0.15 -8.98 9.38
C ASP A 323 -0.13 -7.93 8.23
N ALA A 324 0.76 -8.15 7.25
CA ALA A 324 0.87 -7.31 6.06
C ALA A 324 -0.08 -7.77 4.95
N VAL A 325 -0.45 -9.05 4.95
CA VAL A 325 -1.47 -9.64 4.09
C VAL A 325 -2.55 -10.24 4.96
N GLY A 326 -3.81 -10.22 4.53
CA GLY A 326 -4.91 -10.73 5.32
C GLY A 326 -6.27 -10.62 4.64
N TYR A 327 -7.32 -10.67 5.44
CA TYR A 327 -8.68 -10.37 4.98
C TYR A 327 -9.42 -9.58 6.06
N VAL A 328 -10.43 -8.84 5.66
CA VAL A 328 -11.29 -8.08 6.58
C VAL A 328 -12.28 -9.02 7.26
N ASN A 329 -12.29 -9.01 8.60
CA ASN A 329 -13.21 -9.77 9.45
C ASN A 329 -13.96 -8.83 10.42
N ASP A 330 -14.67 -7.87 9.84
CA ASP A 330 -15.52 -6.91 10.56
C ASP A 330 -16.96 -7.39 10.71
N GLU A 331 -17.84 -6.53 11.22
CA GLU A 331 -19.27 -6.84 11.41
C GLU A 331 -19.95 -7.20 10.09
N HIS A 332 -19.71 -6.42 9.02
CA HIS A 332 -20.27 -6.65 7.70
C HIS A 332 -19.90 -8.03 7.14
N PHE A 333 -18.63 -8.43 7.24
CA PHE A 333 -18.21 -9.78 6.86
C PHE A 333 -18.93 -10.86 7.67
N ARG A 334 -19.12 -10.66 8.97
CA ARG A 334 -19.77 -11.66 9.85
C ARG A 334 -21.27 -11.78 9.63
N GLU A 335 -21.92 -10.73 9.14
CA GLU A 335 -23.32 -10.75 8.73
C GLU A 335 -23.52 -11.55 7.43
N LEU A 336 -22.61 -11.40 6.47
CA LEU A 336 -22.69 -12.08 5.17
C LEU A 336 -22.17 -13.52 5.20
N VAL A 337 -21.19 -13.83 6.05
CA VAL A 337 -20.48 -15.11 6.04
C VAL A 337 -20.85 -15.95 7.28
N PRO A 338 -21.49 -17.12 7.09
CA PRO A 338 -21.83 -18.03 8.17
C PRO A 338 -20.64 -18.39 9.06
N GLU A 339 -20.89 -18.54 10.37
CA GLU A 339 -19.86 -18.85 11.36
C GLU A 339 -18.99 -20.05 11.00
N LYS A 340 -19.61 -21.13 10.51
CA LYS A 340 -18.90 -22.32 10.03
C LYS A 340 -17.80 -21.96 9.02
N ILE A 341 -18.14 -21.18 7.99
CA ILE A 341 -17.19 -20.76 6.95
C ILE A 341 -16.12 -19.83 7.54
N ARG A 342 -16.49 -18.92 8.44
CA ARG A 342 -15.53 -18.04 9.11
C ARG A 342 -14.49 -18.81 9.91
N THR A 343 -14.91 -19.84 10.64
CA THR A 343 -14.00 -20.70 11.40
C THR A 343 -13.06 -21.45 10.47
N GLU A 344 -13.56 -22.03 9.38
CA GLU A 344 -12.73 -22.76 8.41
C GLU A 344 -11.68 -21.86 7.72
N VAL A 345 -12.04 -20.63 7.39
CA VAL A 345 -11.11 -19.64 6.83
C VAL A 345 -10.05 -19.22 7.86
N GLN A 346 -10.43 -19.04 9.13
CA GLN A 346 -9.47 -18.74 10.18
C GLN A 346 -8.49 -19.91 10.40
N GLU A 347 -8.97 -21.14 10.42
CA GLU A 347 -8.11 -22.33 10.50
C GLU A 347 -7.15 -22.44 9.30
N ALA A 348 -7.63 -22.11 8.10
CA ALA A 348 -6.80 -22.03 6.91
C ALA A 348 -5.71 -20.95 7.04
N ALA A 349 -6.06 -19.76 7.54
CA ALA A 349 -5.12 -18.69 7.81
C ALA A 349 -4.05 -19.10 8.83
N ASP A 350 -4.44 -19.77 9.92
CA ASP A 350 -3.51 -20.24 10.95
C ASP A 350 -2.55 -21.32 10.41
N LYS A 351 -3.03 -22.20 9.52
CA LYS A 351 -2.18 -23.19 8.83
C LYS A 351 -1.17 -22.53 7.88
N VAL A 352 -1.56 -21.49 7.16
CA VAL A 352 -0.62 -20.73 6.31
C VAL A 352 0.38 -19.96 7.18
N LYS A 353 -0.08 -19.23 8.22
CA LYS A 353 0.78 -18.49 9.16
C LYS A 353 1.82 -19.38 9.84
N SER A 354 1.43 -20.60 10.22
CA SER A 354 2.35 -21.57 10.85
C SER A 354 3.27 -22.31 9.87
N GLY A 355 3.06 -22.16 8.55
CA GLY A 355 3.78 -22.91 7.53
C GLY A 355 3.31 -24.36 7.34
N SER A 356 2.28 -24.79 8.06
CA SER A 356 1.65 -26.11 7.86
C SER A 356 1.07 -26.27 6.46
N VAL A 357 0.64 -25.16 5.85
CA VAL A 357 0.33 -25.06 4.42
C VAL A 357 1.33 -24.11 3.79
N THR A 358 2.07 -24.60 2.80
CA THR A 358 2.91 -23.76 1.94
C THR A 358 2.14 -23.40 0.68
N VAL A 359 1.86 -22.12 0.49
CA VAL A 359 1.14 -21.62 -0.68
C VAL A 359 2.10 -21.48 -1.86
N PRO A 360 1.75 -21.95 -3.08
CA PRO A 360 2.58 -21.74 -4.25
C PRO A 360 2.76 -20.25 -4.55
N SER A 361 3.90 -19.89 -5.13
CA SER A 361 4.23 -18.51 -5.51
C SER A 361 4.59 -18.43 -6.99
N ALA A 362 4.42 -17.24 -7.57
CA ALA A 362 4.81 -16.93 -8.94
C ALA A 362 6.23 -16.33 -9.07
N PHE A 363 6.96 -16.23 -7.96
CA PHE A 363 8.35 -15.75 -7.89
C PHE A 363 9.39 -16.87 -7.89
#